data_AF-A0AA42ZV15-F1
#
_entry.id   AF-A0AA42ZV15-F1
#
_cell.length_a   1.000
_cell.length_b   1.000
_cell.length_c   1.000
_cell.angle_alpha   90.00
_cell.angle_beta   90.00
_cell.angle_gamma   90.00
#
_symmetry.space_group_name_H-M   'P 1'
#
loop_
_entity.id
_entity.type
_entity.pdbx_description
1 polymer ?
#
loop_
_entity_poly.entity_id
_entity_poly.type
_entity_poly.pdbx_seq_one_letter_code
_entity_poly.pdbx_strand_id
1 'polypeptide(L)'
;MLENGANSSFVNRIHDENLPIAEIVADPVAKLGQVEPIPHPRIPLPAGLYGEERRNSQGLDLFDPATVTALDEAMERAAAGGWRAAPLIGGVAQEGRARDISDPADRRRRVGEVVEAGPEQVEQALARARRAAPGWDATPADERA
;
A
#
# COMPACT_ATOMS: atom_id res chain seq x y z
N MET A 1 9.38 0.49 -32.12
CA MET A 1 9.72 1.93 -32.29
C MET A 1 10.49 2.53 -31.12
N LEU A 2 10.32 2.06 -29.87
CA LEU A 2 11.06 2.60 -28.73
C LEU A 2 12.52 2.11 -28.62
N GLU A 3 12.81 0.89 -29.10
CA GLU A 3 14.15 0.29 -29.03
C GLU A 3 15.23 1.11 -29.76
N ASN A 4 14.90 1.68 -30.93
CA ASN A 4 15.85 2.41 -31.78
C ASN A 4 15.68 3.94 -31.77
N GLY A 5 14.60 4.46 -31.18
CA GLY A 5 14.26 5.89 -31.18
C GLY A 5 14.46 6.60 -29.84
N ALA A 6 14.86 5.89 -28.78
CA ALA A 6 15.17 6.50 -27.50
C ALA A 6 16.48 7.31 -27.59
N ASN A 7 16.58 8.45 -26.89
CA ASN A 7 17.80 9.28 -26.86
C ASN A 7 19.05 8.52 -26.40
N SER A 8 18.87 7.50 -25.57
CA SER A 8 19.94 6.61 -25.11
C SER A 8 20.25 5.45 -26.07
N SER A 9 19.45 5.25 -27.13
CA SER A 9 19.65 4.18 -28.11
C SER A 9 20.86 4.45 -28.99
N PHE A 10 21.68 3.43 -29.22
CA PHE A 10 22.84 3.51 -30.11
C PHE A 10 22.45 3.93 -31.53
N VAL A 11 21.35 3.38 -32.06
CA VAL A 11 20.85 3.69 -33.41
C VAL A 11 20.38 5.14 -33.52
N ASN A 12 19.81 5.71 -32.46
CA ASN A 12 19.46 7.13 -32.45
C ASN A 12 20.72 8.00 -32.38
N ARG A 13 21.69 7.62 -31.55
CA ARG A 13 22.94 8.37 -31.33
C ARG A 13 23.87 8.41 -32.56
N ILE A 14 23.83 7.40 -33.43
CA ILE A 14 24.65 7.38 -34.66
C ILE A 14 24.09 8.32 -35.75
N HIS A 15 22.82 8.69 -35.67
CA HIS A 15 22.18 9.66 -36.57
C HIS A 15 22.29 11.11 -36.04
N ASP A 16 22.81 11.32 -34.83
CA ASP A 16 23.02 12.65 -34.26
C ASP A 16 24.39 13.20 -34.71
N GLU A 17 24.37 14.08 -35.71
CA GLU A 17 25.58 14.71 -36.27
C GLU A 17 26.33 15.60 -35.27
N ASN A 18 25.70 15.97 -34.14
CA ASN A 18 26.33 16.80 -33.11
C ASN A 18 27.11 15.98 -32.07
N LEU A 19 26.99 14.65 -32.08
CA LEU A 19 27.61 13.78 -31.08
C LEU A 19 28.99 13.27 -31.57
N PRO A 20 30.08 13.49 -30.83
CA PRO A 20 31.39 12.98 -31.23
C PRO A 20 31.41 11.45 -31.31
N ILE A 21 31.99 10.90 -32.39
CA ILE A 21 32.12 9.43 -32.59
C ILE A 21 32.80 8.78 -31.39
N ALA A 22 33.82 9.44 -30.82
CA ALA A 22 34.52 8.97 -29.62
C ALA A 22 33.59 8.72 -28.42
N GLU A 23 32.49 9.47 -28.28
CA GLU A 23 31.51 9.27 -27.21
C GLU A 23 30.55 8.10 -27.49
N ILE A 24 30.33 7.79 -28.76
CA ILE A 24 29.48 6.67 -29.22
C ILE A 24 30.19 5.34 -29.02
N VAL A 25 31.50 5.28 -29.31
CA VAL A 25 32.33 4.06 -29.24
C VAL A 25 33.06 3.88 -27.91
N ALA A 26 32.83 4.78 -26.94
CA ALA A 26 33.48 4.70 -25.64
C ALA A 26 33.10 3.43 -24.88
N ASP A 27 34.08 2.84 -24.19
CA ASP A 27 33.90 1.62 -23.40
C ASP A 27 32.93 1.84 -22.22
N PRO A 28 31.76 1.17 -22.19
CA PRO A 28 30.80 1.30 -21.11
C PRO A 28 31.33 0.78 -19.77
N VAL A 29 32.25 -0.19 -19.75
CA VAL A 29 32.83 -0.73 -18.51
C VAL A 29 33.77 0.29 -17.87
N ALA A 30 34.66 0.90 -18.67
CA ALA A 30 35.54 1.96 -18.19
C ALA A 30 34.74 3.19 -17.70
N LYS A 31 33.63 3.54 -18.36
CA LYS A 31 32.72 4.60 -17.91
C LYS A 31 32.03 4.25 -16.59
N LEU A 32 31.53 3.03 -16.45
CA LEU A 32 30.89 2.58 -15.22
C LEU A 32 31.88 2.50 -14.05
N GLY A 33 33.13 2.16 -14.29
CA GLY A 33 34.18 2.14 -13.26
C GLY A 33 34.54 3.52 -12.69
N GLN A 34 34.07 4.61 -13.31
CA GLN A 34 34.31 5.99 -12.86
C GLN A 34 33.12 6.59 -12.10
N VAL A 35 32.00 5.86 -11.99
CA VAL A 35 30.76 6.34 -11.37
C VAL A 35 30.30 5.41 -10.26
N GLU A 36 29.82 5.99 -9.16
CA GLU A 36 29.11 5.22 -8.13
C GLU A 36 27.74 4.82 -8.68
N PRO A 37 27.34 3.54 -8.64
CA PRO A 37 26.03 3.11 -9.13
C PRO A 37 24.92 3.70 -8.25
N ILE A 38 24.22 4.70 -8.76
CA ILE A 38 23.04 5.28 -8.11
C ILE A 38 21.80 5.12 -8.99
N PRO A 39 20.60 4.92 -8.40
CA PRO A 39 19.35 5.03 -9.13
C PRO A 39 19.28 6.36 -9.89
N HIS A 40 18.68 6.34 -11.08
CA HIS A 40 18.57 7.55 -11.88
C HIS A 40 17.81 8.63 -11.09
N PRO A 41 18.38 9.83 -10.86
CA PRO A 41 17.83 10.80 -9.91
C PRO A 41 16.46 11.35 -10.33
N ARG A 42 16.10 11.21 -11.61
CA ARG A 42 14.78 11.61 -12.15
C ARG A 42 13.75 10.48 -12.18
N ILE A 43 14.09 9.28 -11.69
CA ILE A 43 13.18 8.13 -11.62
C ILE A 43 13.02 7.77 -10.14
N PRO A 44 11.93 8.21 -9.48
CA PRO A 44 11.70 7.87 -8.09
C PRO A 44 11.45 6.37 -7.94
N LEU A 45 11.91 5.80 -6.82
CA LEU A 45 11.52 4.45 -6.42
C LEU A 45 10.00 4.39 -6.15
N PRO A 46 9.34 3.23 -6.30
CA PRO A 46 7.89 3.10 -6.08
C PRO A 46 7.41 3.64 -4.72
N ALA A 47 8.20 3.44 -3.65
CA ALA A 47 7.91 3.93 -2.31
C ALA A 47 7.98 5.47 -2.18
N GLY A 48 8.78 6.12 -3.04
CA GLY A 48 9.01 7.56 -3.06
C GLY A 48 8.20 8.28 -4.14
N LEU A 49 7.16 7.65 -4.69
CA LEU A 49 6.37 8.20 -5.80
C LEU A 49 5.80 9.60 -5.52
N TYR A 50 5.48 9.90 -4.26
CA TYR A 50 4.92 11.20 -3.83
C TYR A 50 5.95 12.11 -3.13
N GLY A 51 7.24 11.80 -3.26
CA GLY A 51 8.32 12.61 -2.67
C GLY A 51 8.19 12.78 -1.16
N GLU A 52 8.36 14.01 -0.69
CA GLU A 52 8.32 14.37 0.73
C GLU A 52 6.90 14.41 1.32
N GLU A 53 5.84 14.40 0.50
CA GLU A 53 4.45 14.51 0.99
C GLU A 53 4.02 13.27 1.77
N ARG A 54 4.32 12.08 1.24
CA ARG A 54 4.08 10.79 1.89
C ARG A 54 4.79 9.64 1.18
N ARG A 55 5.01 8.56 1.92
CA ARG A 55 5.41 7.29 1.31
C ARG A 55 4.23 6.65 0.56
N ASN A 56 4.51 6.06 -0.58
CA ASN A 56 3.55 5.23 -1.30
C ASN A 56 3.29 3.94 -0.52
N SER A 57 2.09 3.37 -0.67
CA SER A 57 1.80 2.05 -0.11
C SER A 57 2.60 0.97 -0.85
N GLN A 58 2.94 -0.09 -0.12
CA GLN A 58 3.66 -1.24 -0.66
C GLN A 58 2.67 -2.36 -1.02
N GLY A 59 2.74 -2.85 -2.26
CA GLY A 59 2.05 -4.06 -2.69
C GLY A 59 2.86 -5.34 -2.42
N LEU A 60 2.32 -6.48 -2.85
CA LEU A 60 3.01 -7.77 -2.82
C LEU A 60 3.42 -8.16 -4.25
N ASP A 61 4.63 -8.67 -4.41
CA ASP A 61 5.07 -9.26 -5.67
C ASP A 61 4.57 -10.71 -5.77
N LEU A 62 3.56 -10.93 -6.61
CA LEU A 62 2.96 -12.25 -6.80
C LEU A 62 3.79 -13.16 -7.73
N PHE A 63 4.89 -12.67 -8.30
CA PHE A 63 5.84 -13.46 -9.08
C PHE A 63 7.00 -13.98 -8.24
N ASP A 64 7.17 -13.50 -7.01
CA ASP A 64 8.15 -14.00 -6.05
C ASP A 64 7.57 -15.19 -5.25
N PRO A 65 8.09 -16.41 -5.41
CA PRO A 65 7.59 -17.58 -4.69
C PRO A 65 7.63 -17.43 -3.16
N ALA A 66 8.64 -16.75 -2.62
CA ALA A 66 8.75 -16.54 -1.17
C ALA A 66 7.62 -15.66 -0.64
N THR A 67 7.31 -14.58 -1.36
CA THR A 67 6.16 -13.71 -1.07
C THR A 67 4.84 -14.46 -1.14
N VAL A 68 4.64 -15.29 -2.18
CA VAL A 68 3.41 -16.08 -2.33
C VAL A 68 3.24 -17.10 -1.21
N THR A 69 4.30 -17.82 -0.82
CA THR A 69 4.25 -18.77 0.30
C THR A 69 3.86 -18.07 1.61
N ALA A 70 4.49 -16.93 1.92
CA ALA A 70 4.16 -16.19 3.13
C ALA A 70 2.71 -15.65 3.12
N LEU A 71 2.22 -15.22 1.96
CA LEU A 71 0.84 -14.77 1.78
C LEU A 71 -0.15 -15.91 1.99
N ASP A 72 0.09 -17.08 1.40
CA ASP A 72 -0.77 -18.26 1.52
C ASP A 72 -0.91 -18.69 2.99
N GLU A 73 0.21 -18.79 3.72
CA GLU A 73 0.17 -19.10 5.15
C GLU A 73 -0.61 -18.06 5.98
N ALA A 74 -0.47 -16.78 5.63
CA ALA A 74 -1.22 -15.71 6.30
C ALA A 74 -2.72 -15.79 6.00
N MET A 75 -3.08 -16.13 4.75
CA MET A 75 -4.46 -16.34 4.34
C MET A 75 -5.09 -17.54 5.03
N GLU A 76 -4.37 -18.66 5.15
CA GLU A 76 -4.85 -19.84 5.90
C GLU A 76 -5.07 -19.53 7.38
N ARG A 77 -4.14 -18.80 8.02
CA ARG A 77 -4.33 -18.32 9.41
C ARG A 77 -5.54 -17.42 9.55
N ALA A 78 -5.76 -16.52 8.59
CA ALA A 78 -6.94 -15.64 8.60
C ALA A 78 -8.24 -16.41 8.32
N ALA A 79 -8.19 -17.43 7.46
CA ALA A 79 -9.33 -18.27 7.09
C ALA A 79 -9.72 -19.26 8.20
N ALA A 80 -8.83 -19.56 9.15
CA ALA A 80 -9.15 -20.31 10.36
C ALA A 80 -10.28 -19.66 11.20
N GLY A 81 -10.59 -18.38 10.92
CA GLY A 81 -11.80 -17.72 11.38
C GLY A 81 -11.71 -17.22 12.82
N GLY A 82 -12.86 -17.17 13.49
CA GLY A 82 -12.96 -16.63 14.86
C GLY A 82 -13.03 -15.10 14.90
N TRP A 83 -13.21 -14.45 13.75
CA TRP A 83 -13.38 -13.01 13.68
C TRP A 83 -14.68 -12.59 14.35
N ARG A 84 -14.61 -11.57 15.20
CA ARG A 84 -15.77 -10.96 15.84
C ARG A 84 -15.77 -9.47 15.60
N ALA A 85 -16.82 -8.98 14.96
CA ALA A 85 -17.11 -7.55 14.88
C ALA A 85 -18.20 -7.22 15.89
N ALA A 86 -18.00 -6.18 16.70
CA ALA A 86 -19.01 -5.69 17.64
C ALA A 86 -18.96 -4.17 17.73
N PRO A 87 -20.06 -3.51 18.14
CA PRO A 87 -20.06 -2.06 18.30
C PRO A 87 -19.03 -1.65 19.36
N LEU A 88 -18.12 -0.74 19.02
CA LEU A 88 -17.12 -0.19 19.95
C LEU A 88 -17.54 1.22 20.36
N ILE A 89 -18.04 1.37 21.58
CA ILE A 89 -18.56 2.64 22.08
C ILE A 89 -17.68 3.12 23.23
N GLY A 90 -16.92 4.20 22.98
CA GLY A 90 -15.95 4.72 23.95
C GLY A 90 -14.84 3.72 24.29
N GLY A 91 -14.40 2.92 23.30
CA GLY A 91 -13.36 1.90 23.48
C GLY A 91 -13.85 0.58 24.09
N VAL A 92 -15.14 0.46 24.38
CA VAL A 92 -15.71 -0.77 24.97
C VAL A 92 -16.59 -1.47 23.96
N ALA A 93 -16.32 -2.77 23.75
CA ALA A 93 -17.15 -3.62 22.91
C ALA A 93 -18.52 -3.83 23.55
N GLN A 94 -19.58 -3.69 22.76
CA GLN A 94 -20.95 -3.89 23.22
C GLN A 94 -21.45 -5.29 22.89
N GLU A 95 -22.31 -5.82 23.75
CA GLU A 95 -23.05 -7.05 23.50
C GLU A 95 -24.35 -6.77 22.75
N GLY A 96 -24.92 -7.81 22.14
CA GLY A 96 -26.14 -7.69 21.38
C GLY A 96 -26.48 -8.96 20.63
N ARG A 97 -27.35 -8.84 19.62
CA ARG A 97 -27.70 -9.97 18.77
C ARG A 97 -26.56 -10.27 17.80
N ALA A 98 -25.89 -11.40 18.03
CA ALA A 98 -24.88 -11.90 17.11
C ALA A 98 -25.53 -12.56 15.88
N ARG A 99 -24.88 -12.40 14.74
CA ARG A 99 -25.19 -13.07 13.48
C ARG A 99 -23.91 -13.63 12.87
N ASP A 100 -23.98 -14.87 12.42
CA ASP A 100 -22.87 -15.51 11.72
C ASP A 100 -22.60 -14.84 10.36
N ILE A 101 -21.31 -14.71 10.05
CA ILE A 101 -20.79 -14.28 8.76
C ILE A 101 -20.06 -15.47 8.13
N SER A 102 -20.50 -15.85 6.94
CA SER A 102 -19.93 -16.95 6.16
C SER A 102 -19.22 -16.45 4.92
N ASP A 103 -18.30 -17.27 4.43
CA ASP A 103 -17.59 -17.04 3.17
C ASP A 103 -18.60 -16.98 2.00
N PRO A 104 -18.58 -15.93 1.15
CA PRO A 104 -19.46 -15.84 0.00
C PRO A 104 -19.18 -16.91 -1.07
N ALA A 105 -17.96 -17.44 -1.17
CA ALA A 105 -17.59 -18.51 -2.10
C ALA A 105 -18.02 -19.89 -1.60
N ASP A 106 -18.06 -20.10 -0.29
CA ASP A 106 -18.59 -21.33 0.33
C ASP A 106 -19.26 -21.04 1.68
N ARG A 107 -20.60 -20.93 1.66
CA ARG A 107 -21.38 -20.56 2.86
C ARG A 107 -21.34 -21.59 3.99
N ARG A 108 -20.82 -22.80 3.75
CA ARG A 108 -20.57 -23.80 4.80
C ARG A 108 -19.41 -23.39 5.70
N ARG A 109 -18.51 -22.52 5.21
CA ARG A 109 -17.38 -21.97 5.97
C ARG A 109 -17.83 -20.73 6.72
N ARG A 110 -17.85 -20.80 8.05
CA ARG A 110 -18.06 -19.65 8.93
C ARG A 110 -16.76 -18.86 9.05
N VAL A 111 -16.78 -17.58 8.68
CA VAL A 111 -15.65 -16.65 8.83
C VAL A 111 -15.63 -16.06 10.23
N GLY A 112 -16.80 -15.74 10.78
CA GLY A 112 -16.91 -15.07 12.06
C GLY A 112 -18.33 -14.74 12.44
N GLU A 113 -18.48 -13.74 13.31
CA GLU A 113 -19.75 -13.16 13.71
C GLU A 113 -19.71 -11.64 13.75
N VAL A 114 -20.88 -11.05 13.55
CA VAL A 114 -21.12 -9.63 13.79
C VAL A 114 -22.20 -9.47 14.86
N VAL A 115 -21.94 -8.62 15.84
CA VAL A 115 -22.96 -8.07 16.73
C VAL A 115 -23.41 -6.75 16.12
N GLU A 116 -24.68 -6.66 15.77
CA GLU A 116 -25.25 -5.45 15.18
C GLU A 116 -25.68 -4.47 16.30
N ALA A 117 -25.40 -3.18 16.10
CA ALA A 117 -25.75 -2.15 17.07
C ALA A 117 -27.27 -1.94 17.13
N GLY A 118 -27.83 -1.95 18.34
CA GLY A 118 -29.22 -1.56 18.58
C GLY A 118 -29.42 -0.04 18.59
N PRO A 119 -30.68 0.44 18.51
CA PRO A 119 -30.98 1.88 18.52
C PRO A 119 -30.40 2.63 19.73
N GLU A 120 -30.48 2.04 20.93
CA GLU A 120 -29.96 2.67 22.16
C GLU A 120 -28.44 2.80 22.14
N GLN A 121 -27.75 1.81 21.57
CA GLN A 121 -26.29 1.84 21.39
C GLN A 121 -25.89 2.91 20.38
N VAL A 122 -26.64 3.07 19.29
CA VAL A 122 -26.43 4.16 18.33
C VAL A 122 -26.58 5.53 19.01
N GLU A 123 -27.65 5.74 19.78
CA GLU A 123 -27.85 6.99 20.53
C GLU A 123 -26.72 7.24 21.53
N GLN A 124 -26.28 6.20 22.25
CA GLN A 124 -25.14 6.30 23.16
C GLN A 124 -23.84 6.69 22.43
N ALA A 125 -23.57 6.10 21.26
CA ALA A 125 -22.41 6.39 20.45
C ALA A 125 -22.41 7.85 19.97
N LEU A 126 -23.56 8.32 19.44
CA LEU A 126 -23.75 9.69 18.97
C LEU A 126 -23.60 10.71 20.11
N ALA A 127 -24.21 10.45 21.27
CA ALA A 127 -24.09 11.31 22.44
C ALA A 127 -22.63 11.43 22.92
N ARG A 128 -21.88 10.32 22.90
CA ARG A 128 -20.44 10.32 23.21
C ARG A 128 -19.63 11.09 22.17
N ALA A 129 -19.85 10.84 20.88
CA ALA A 129 -19.17 11.53 19.80
C ALA A 129 -19.40 13.05 19.88
N ARG A 130 -20.64 13.48 20.10
CA ARG A 130 -20.98 14.90 20.26
C ARG A 130 -20.27 15.55 21.44
N ARG A 131 -20.15 14.83 22.57
CA ARG A 131 -19.43 15.33 23.75
C ARG A 131 -17.91 15.39 23.51
N ALA A 132 -17.35 14.46 22.76
CA ALA A 132 -15.92 14.41 22.43
C ALA A 132 -15.52 15.40 21.32
N ALA A 133 -16.48 15.83 20.48
CA ALA A 133 -16.22 16.65 19.30
C ALA A 133 -15.41 17.93 19.58
N PRO A 134 -15.70 18.75 20.62
CA PRO A 134 -14.90 19.94 20.89
C PRO A 134 -13.44 19.61 21.27
N GLY A 135 -13.22 18.51 21.98
CA GLY A 135 -11.88 18.07 22.37
C GLY A 135 -11.07 17.58 21.16
N TRP A 136 -11.71 16.83 20.26
CA TRP A 136 -11.09 16.38 19.01
C TRP A 136 -10.81 17.53 18.03
N ASP A 137 -11.74 18.49 17.94
CA ASP A 137 -11.60 19.67 17.09
C ASP A 137 -10.40 20.54 17.55
N ALA A 138 -10.23 20.67 18.87
CA ALA A 138 -9.11 21.38 19.47
C ALA A 138 -7.75 20.65 19.36
N THR A 139 -7.72 19.36 18.99
CA THR A 139 -6.47 18.64 18.77
C THR A 139 -5.70 19.25 17.59
N PRO A 140 -4.41 19.58 17.73
CA PRO A 140 -3.60 20.11 16.62
C PRO A 140 -3.63 19.20 15.38
N ALA A 141 -3.57 19.79 14.18
CA ALA A 141 -3.67 19.03 12.93
C ALA A 141 -2.50 18.05 12.73
N ASP A 142 -1.32 18.42 13.20
CA ASP A 142 -0.11 17.60 13.22
C ASP A 142 -0.19 16.41 14.19
N GLU A 143 -0.94 16.53 15.29
CA GLU A 143 -1.21 15.40 16.19
C GLU A 143 -2.27 14.43 15.66
N ARG A 144 -3.19 14.89 14.82
CA ARG A 144 -4.25 14.04 14.23
C ARG A 144 -3.85 13.33 12.93
N ALA A 145 -2.81 13.81 12.25
CA ALA A 145 -2.39 13.38 10.91
C ALA A 145 -1.53 12.10 10.92
#